data_AF-A0A8S9J4S6-F1
#
_entry.id   AF-A0A8S9J4S6-F1
#
_cell.length_a   1.000
_cell.length_b   1.000
_cell.length_c   1.000
_cell.angle_alpha   90.00
_cell.angle_beta   90.00
_cell.angle_gamma   90.00
#
_symmetry.space_group_name_H-M   'P 1'
#
loop_
_entity.id
_entity.type
_entity.pdbx_description
1 polymer ?
#
loop_
_entity_poly.entity_id
_entity_poly.type
_entity_poly.pdbx_seq_one_letter_code
_entity_poly.pdbx_strand_id
1 'polypeptide(L)'
;MESGAAVKHISGAGNAENHEDQDLWKGQQGRLHMGRNKTDLSKMATGQLFSRTTQALFYNYKQLPVQRMLDFDFLCGRETPSVAGIINPGSEGFQKLFFGQEEIAIPVHAAIEAACAAHPTADVFINFASFRSAAASSMAALKQPTIKVVAIIAEGVPESDTKQLIAYARANNKVVIGPATVGGIQAGAFKIGDTAGTIDNIIQCKLYRPGSVGFVSKSGGMSNEMYNTVARVTDGIYEGIAIGGDVFPGSTLSDHILRFNNIPQIKMMVVLGELGGRDEYSLVEALKQGKVNKPVVAWVSGTCARLFKSEVQFGHANLTPYEFVEGMKKKGIRVPGIGHRIKSRDNRDKRVELLQKFARSNFPSVKYMEYAVTVESYTLSKANNLVLNVDGAIGSLFLDLLAGSGMFTKQEIDEIVQIGYLNGLFVLARSIGLIGHTFDQKRLKQPLYRHPWEDVLYTK
;
A
#
# COMPACT_ATOMS: atom_id res chain seq x y z
N MET A 1 -10.21 50.26 35.86
CA MET A 1 -10.09 51.72 36.04
C MET A 1 -8.62 52.00 36.28
N GLU A 2 -8.08 52.97 35.54
CA GLU A 2 -6.69 53.49 35.57
C GLU A 2 -5.62 52.46 35.14
N SER A 3 -4.66 52.77 34.27
CA SER A 3 -4.09 54.05 33.85
C SER A 3 -3.49 53.92 32.43
N GLY A 4 -3.48 55.02 31.68
CA GLY A 4 -2.76 55.17 30.42
C GLY A 4 -1.78 56.34 30.50
N ALA A 5 -0.65 56.22 29.80
CA ALA A 5 0.21 57.27 29.24
C ALA A 5 1.39 56.56 28.53
N ALA A 6 1.45 56.50 27.20
CA ALA A 6 2.02 57.50 26.27
C ALA A 6 3.53 57.75 26.46
N VAL A 7 4.38 57.29 25.51
CA VAL A 7 5.60 58.01 25.04
C VAL A 7 5.93 57.62 23.58
N LYS A 8 6.31 58.64 22.80
CA LYS A 8 6.72 58.68 21.38
C LYS A 8 8.19 58.28 21.14
N HIS A 9 8.43 57.81 19.90
CA HIS A 9 9.65 57.73 19.05
C HIS A 9 10.98 58.42 19.45
N ILE A 10 12.09 57.75 19.07
CA ILE A 10 13.34 58.20 18.36
C ILE A 10 14.13 56.90 18.03
N SER A 11 14.11 56.34 16.80
CA SER A 11 15.00 56.53 15.62
C SER A 11 16.50 56.26 15.81
N GLY A 12 17.06 55.30 15.05
CA GLY A 12 18.46 55.38 14.56
C GLY A 12 19.24 54.05 14.38
N ALA A 13 19.61 53.76 13.10
CA ALA A 13 20.65 52.85 12.57
C ALA A 13 20.36 51.33 12.65
N GLY A 14 20.04 50.61 11.57
CA GLY A 14 20.84 50.31 10.36
C GLY A 14 21.28 48.83 10.48
N ASN A 15 21.21 47.90 9.53
CA ASN A 15 21.15 47.91 8.06
C ASN A 15 20.54 46.57 7.58
N ALA A 16 19.88 46.64 6.42
CA ALA A 16 19.82 45.65 5.35
C ALA A 16 19.75 44.14 5.69
N GLU A 17 18.58 43.54 5.46
CA GLU A 17 18.38 42.37 4.58
C GLU A 17 16.87 42.01 4.52
N ASN A 18 16.43 41.49 3.38
CA ASN A 18 15.10 40.89 3.10
C ASN A 18 13.95 41.81 2.64
N HIS A 19 14.21 42.61 1.60
CA HIS A 19 13.15 43.20 0.77
C HIS A 19 12.84 42.41 -0.54
N GLU A 20 13.46 41.24 -0.78
CA GLU A 20 13.22 40.46 -2.01
C GLU A 20 12.07 39.43 -1.92
N ASP A 21 11.59 39.07 -0.73
CA ASP A 21 10.60 37.98 -0.58
C ASP A 21 9.13 38.44 -0.60
N GLN A 22 8.84 39.74 -0.48
CA GLN A 22 7.46 40.25 -0.52
C GLN A 22 6.99 40.71 -1.92
N ASP A 23 7.91 40.94 -2.86
CA ASP A 23 7.57 41.30 -4.25
C ASP A 23 7.33 40.08 -5.15
N LEU A 24 7.79 38.88 -4.75
CA LEU A 24 7.50 37.62 -5.44
C LEU A 24 6.02 37.19 -5.32
N TRP A 25 5.32 37.60 -4.26
CA TRP A 25 3.91 37.24 -4.04
C TRP A 25 2.89 38.19 -4.68
N LYS A 26 3.28 39.43 -5.01
CA LYS A 26 2.41 40.38 -5.75
C LYS A 26 2.62 40.35 -7.27
N GLY A 27 3.78 39.86 -7.74
CA GLY A 27 4.08 39.72 -9.17
C GLY A 27 3.39 38.54 -9.89
N GLN A 28 2.87 37.55 -9.15
CA GLN A 28 2.22 36.37 -9.76
C GLN A 28 0.69 36.47 -9.94
N GLN A 29 0.02 37.43 -9.29
CA GLN A 29 -1.42 37.66 -9.50
C GLN A 29 -1.74 38.52 -10.74
N GLY A 30 -0.75 39.21 -11.31
CA GLY A 30 -0.93 40.14 -12.43
C GLY A 30 -0.72 39.59 -13.86
N ARG A 31 -0.41 38.29 -14.03
CA ARG A 31 -0.14 37.67 -15.36
C ARG A 31 -0.99 36.44 -15.66
N LEU A 32 -2.22 36.38 -15.16
CA LEU A 32 -3.19 35.32 -15.48
C LEU A 32 -4.36 35.80 -16.36
N HIS A 33 -4.15 36.82 -17.20
CA HIS A 33 -5.12 37.26 -18.21
C HIS A 33 -4.45 37.40 -19.58
N MET A 34 -4.09 36.26 -20.20
CA MET A 34 -3.96 36.17 -21.66
C MET A 34 -4.33 34.77 -22.13
N GLY A 35 -5.31 34.69 -23.04
CA GLY A 35 -5.53 33.55 -23.91
C GLY A 35 -6.32 32.37 -23.32
N ARG A 36 -7.62 32.55 -23.05
CA ARG A 36 -8.55 31.40 -22.97
C ARG A 36 -8.72 30.81 -24.37
N ASN A 37 -7.80 29.93 -24.77
CA ASN A 37 -8.10 28.98 -25.83
C ASN A 37 -9.09 27.96 -25.26
N LYS A 38 -10.36 28.09 -25.67
CA LYS A 38 -11.38 27.05 -25.53
C LYS A 38 -10.94 25.85 -26.37
N THR A 39 -10.03 25.04 -25.86
CA THR A 39 -9.78 23.70 -26.40
C THR A 39 -10.92 22.79 -25.96
N ASP A 40 -11.65 22.34 -26.98
CA ASP A 40 -12.71 21.33 -27.03
C ASP A 40 -12.76 20.36 -25.83
N LEU A 41 -13.78 20.52 -24.98
CA LEU A 41 -13.94 19.84 -23.68
C LEU A 41 -14.80 18.56 -23.74
N SER A 42 -15.17 18.03 -24.92
CA SER A 42 -16.29 17.08 -24.98
C SER A 42 -16.06 15.66 -25.49
N LYS A 43 -14.82 15.16 -25.65
CA LYS A 43 -14.60 13.71 -25.90
C LYS A 43 -13.42 13.14 -25.12
N MET A 44 -13.70 12.26 -24.16
CA MET A 44 -12.67 11.40 -23.56
C MET A 44 -11.99 10.60 -24.67
N ALA A 45 -10.66 10.54 -24.65
CA ALA A 45 -9.91 9.71 -25.58
C ALA A 45 -10.31 8.24 -25.38
N THR A 46 -10.29 7.45 -26.46
CA THR A 46 -10.55 6.00 -26.37
C THR A 46 -9.59 5.37 -25.37
N GLY A 47 -10.14 4.77 -24.31
CA GLY A 47 -9.36 4.13 -23.22
C GLY A 47 -9.07 5.02 -22.00
N GLN A 48 -9.51 6.28 -21.98
CA GLN A 48 -9.39 7.14 -20.80
C GLN A 48 -10.40 6.73 -19.72
N LEU A 49 -9.92 6.52 -18.48
CA LEU A 49 -10.78 6.13 -17.34
C LEU A 49 -11.25 7.32 -16.53
N PHE A 50 -10.41 8.34 -16.38
CA PHE A 50 -10.66 9.47 -15.51
C PHE A 50 -10.50 10.79 -16.27
N SER A 51 -11.13 11.83 -15.73
CA SER A 51 -11.07 13.19 -16.26
C SER A 51 -11.20 14.19 -15.11
N ARG A 52 -11.02 15.48 -15.41
CA ARG A 52 -11.23 16.56 -14.43
C ARG A 52 -12.69 16.68 -13.98
N THR A 53 -13.63 16.07 -14.70
CA THR A 53 -15.07 16.05 -14.37
C THR A 53 -15.53 14.72 -13.78
N THR A 54 -14.64 13.73 -13.67
CA THR A 54 -14.96 12.43 -13.07
C THR A 54 -15.42 12.62 -11.63
N GLN A 55 -16.51 11.96 -11.28
CA GLN A 55 -17.06 11.93 -9.93
C GLN A 55 -17.23 10.50 -9.45
N ALA A 56 -17.05 10.30 -8.15
CA ALA A 56 -17.04 9.00 -7.51
C ALA A 56 -18.06 8.91 -6.38
N LEU A 57 -18.62 7.71 -6.22
CA LEU A 57 -19.31 7.29 -5.01
C LEU A 57 -18.34 6.50 -4.14
N PHE A 58 -18.21 6.92 -2.88
CA PHE A 58 -17.29 6.33 -1.93
C PHE A 58 -18.03 5.37 -0.99
N TYR A 59 -17.78 4.07 -1.11
CA TYR A 59 -18.47 3.04 -0.32
C TYR A 59 -17.69 2.65 0.94
N ASN A 60 -18.40 2.56 2.07
CA ASN A 60 -17.88 2.30 3.41
C ASN A 60 -16.96 3.43 3.91
N TYR A 61 -17.58 4.47 4.47
CA TYR A 61 -16.93 5.75 4.78
C TYR A 61 -15.62 5.60 5.57
N LYS A 62 -14.57 6.25 5.05
CA LYS A 62 -13.30 6.50 5.73
C LYS A 62 -12.98 7.98 5.56
N GLN A 63 -12.92 8.74 6.65
CA GLN A 63 -12.71 10.19 6.60
C GLN A 63 -11.40 10.56 5.87
N LEU A 64 -10.30 9.91 6.23
CA LEU A 64 -8.97 10.29 5.72
C LEU A 64 -8.81 10.09 4.19
N PRO A 65 -9.18 8.95 3.58
CA PRO A 65 -9.11 8.78 2.13
C PRO A 65 -10.01 9.77 1.38
N VAL A 66 -11.21 10.05 1.90
CA VAL A 66 -12.13 11.01 1.27
C VAL A 66 -11.55 12.42 1.35
N GLN A 67 -11.07 12.86 2.51
CA GLN A 67 -10.44 14.17 2.66
C GLN A 67 -9.21 14.30 1.75
N ARG A 68 -8.38 13.26 1.66
CA ARG A 68 -7.22 13.24 0.77
C ARG A 68 -7.61 13.43 -0.70
N MET A 69 -8.72 12.84 -1.16
CA MET A 69 -9.23 13.07 -2.52
C MET A 69 -9.60 14.54 -2.72
N LEU A 70 -10.34 15.14 -1.78
CA LEU A 70 -10.75 16.54 -1.84
C LEU A 70 -9.56 17.51 -1.81
N ASP A 71 -8.55 17.23 -0.98
CA ASP A 71 -7.32 18.03 -0.91
C ASP A 71 -6.58 18.01 -2.26
N PHE A 72 -6.54 16.84 -2.92
CA PHE A 72 -5.96 16.69 -4.25
C PHE A 72 -6.77 17.44 -5.31
N ASP A 73 -8.10 17.35 -5.27
CA ASP A 73 -8.98 18.04 -6.20
C ASP A 73 -8.78 19.56 -6.14
N PHE A 74 -8.73 20.10 -4.93
CA PHE A 74 -8.47 21.51 -4.67
C PHE A 74 -7.08 21.92 -5.20
N LEU A 75 -6.04 21.15 -4.89
CA LEU A 75 -4.69 21.40 -5.39
C LEU A 75 -4.61 21.36 -6.92
N CYS A 76 -5.41 20.51 -7.58
CA CYS A 76 -5.49 20.43 -9.03
C CYS A 76 -6.35 21.54 -9.67
N GLY A 77 -6.95 22.42 -8.87
CA GLY A 77 -7.86 23.47 -9.31
C GLY A 77 -9.14 22.93 -9.95
N ARG A 78 -9.66 21.80 -9.45
CA ARG A 78 -10.96 21.29 -9.91
C ARG A 78 -12.08 22.21 -9.43
N GLU A 79 -13.07 22.43 -10.30
CA GLU A 79 -14.27 23.18 -9.95
C GLU A 79 -15.23 22.34 -9.09
N THR A 80 -15.30 21.03 -9.36
CA THR A 80 -16.17 20.11 -8.65
C THR A 80 -15.38 19.05 -7.88
N PRO A 81 -15.73 18.81 -6.60
CA PRO A 81 -15.22 17.68 -5.82
C PRO A 81 -15.37 16.36 -6.58
N SER A 82 -14.33 15.54 -6.51
CA SER A 82 -14.33 14.21 -7.12
C SER A 82 -15.20 13.22 -6.35
N VAL A 83 -15.55 13.49 -5.08
CA VAL A 83 -16.46 12.67 -4.29
C VAL A 83 -17.86 13.29 -4.33
N ALA A 84 -18.77 12.70 -5.09
CA ALA A 84 -20.15 13.18 -5.21
C ALA A 84 -21.01 12.76 -4.01
N GLY A 85 -20.77 11.56 -3.49
CA GLY A 85 -21.53 11.01 -2.37
C GLY A 85 -20.81 9.88 -1.67
N ILE A 86 -21.19 9.66 -0.42
CA ILE A 86 -20.70 8.57 0.41
C ILE A 86 -21.83 7.56 0.57
N ILE A 87 -21.50 6.28 0.49
CA ILE A 87 -22.42 5.18 0.75
C ILE A 87 -21.96 4.51 2.04
N ASN A 88 -22.78 4.63 3.09
CA ASN A 88 -22.53 3.97 4.36
C ASN A 88 -23.78 3.16 4.73
N PRO A 89 -23.76 1.82 4.55
CA PRO A 89 -24.94 0.99 4.73
C PRO A 89 -25.64 1.23 6.08
N GLY A 90 -26.94 1.55 6.03
CA GLY A 90 -27.75 1.84 7.21
C GLY A 90 -27.56 3.24 7.81
N SER A 91 -26.88 4.16 7.12
CA SER A 91 -26.75 5.57 7.52
C SER A 91 -27.19 6.52 6.40
N GLU A 92 -27.83 7.63 6.77
CA GLU A 92 -28.18 8.73 5.88
C GLU A 92 -27.75 10.08 6.50
N GLY A 93 -27.62 11.12 5.68
CA GLY A 93 -27.29 12.47 6.14
C GLY A 93 -26.17 13.10 5.33
N PHE A 94 -25.20 13.72 6.00
CA PHE A 94 -24.04 14.33 5.37
C PHE A 94 -22.78 14.21 6.22
N GLN A 95 -21.62 14.21 5.57
CA GLN A 95 -20.31 14.35 6.20
C GLN A 95 -19.74 15.72 5.90
N LYS A 96 -19.25 16.40 6.95
CA LYS A 96 -18.55 17.69 6.83
C LYS A 96 -17.08 17.43 6.57
N LEU A 97 -16.57 17.96 5.46
CA LEU A 97 -15.21 17.79 4.97
C LEU A 97 -14.69 19.12 4.42
N PHE A 98 -13.40 19.24 4.17
CA PHE A 98 -12.82 20.46 3.63
C PHE A 98 -12.58 20.38 2.12
N PHE A 99 -12.82 21.49 1.42
CA PHE A 99 -12.39 21.73 0.06
C PHE A 99 -11.60 23.04 0.02
N GLY A 100 -10.28 22.93 0.14
CA GLY A 100 -9.43 24.09 0.44
C GLY A 100 -9.66 24.57 1.87
N GLN A 101 -10.03 25.83 2.03
CA GLN A 101 -10.32 26.43 3.35
C GLN A 101 -11.81 26.37 3.73
N GLU A 102 -12.67 25.93 2.81
CA GLU A 102 -14.12 25.90 3.02
C GLU A 102 -14.58 24.52 3.50
N GLU A 103 -15.52 24.50 4.43
CA GLU A 103 -16.21 23.28 4.85
C GLU A 103 -17.39 22.99 3.91
N ILE A 104 -17.40 21.81 3.31
CA ILE A 104 -18.46 21.33 2.42
C ILE A 104 -19.18 20.14 3.04
N ALA A 105 -20.45 19.97 2.69
CA ALA A 105 -21.27 18.83 3.10
C ALA A 105 -21.38 17.82 1.96
N ILE A 106 -20.82 16.62 2.16
CA ILE A 106 -20.96 15.50 1.21
C ILE A 106 -22.12 14.60 1.65
N PRO A 107 -23.13 14.35 0.80
CA PRO A 107 -24.29 13.54 1.16
C PRO A 107 -23.92 12.07 1.42
N VAL A 108 -24.55 11.48 2.42
CA VAL A 108 -24.44 10.08 2.82
C VAL A 108 -25.73 9.35 2.49
N HIS A 109 -25.59 8.23 1.79
CA HIS A 109 -26.68 7.38 1.35
C HIS A 109 -26.58 5.99 1.99
N ALA A 110 -27.72 5.41 2.33
CA ALA A 110 -27.78 4.07 2.93
C ALA A 110 -27.62 2.94 1.90
N ALA A 111 -27.90 3.18 0.62
CA ALA A 111 -27.92 2.18 -0.45
C ALA A 111 -27.18 2.64 -1.71
N ILE A 112 -26.63 1.68 -2.46
CA ILE A 112 -25.85 1.94 -3.69
C ILE A 112 -26.76 2.52 -4.78
N GLU A 113 -27.94 1.95 -4.94
CA GLU A 113 -28.97 2.34 -5.91
C GLU A 113 -29.41 3.78 -5.68
N ALA A 114 -29.72 4.13 -4.43
CA ALA A 114 -30.14 5.47 -4.04
C ALA A 114 -29.03 6.51 -4.31
N ALA A 115 -27.78 6.17 -3.99
CA ALA A 115 -26.64 7.05 -4.27
C ALA A 115 -26.42 7.26 -5.78
N CYS A 116 -26.54 6.21 -6.60
CA CYS A 116 -26.42 6.33 -8.05
C CYS A 116 -27.55 7.14 -8.67
N ALA A 117 -28.78 7.01 -8.15
CA ALA A 117 -29.92 7.80 -8.59
C ALA A 117 -29.78 9.28 -8.22
N ALA A 118 -29.28 9.58 -7.02
CA ALA A 118 -29.03 10.94 -6.56
C ALA A 118 -27.85 11.62 -7.28
N HIS A 119 -26.88 10.83 -7.74
CA HIS A 119 -25.63 11.31 -8.34
C HIS A 119 -25.39 10.71 -9.73
N PRO A 120 -26.21 11.07 -10.74
CA PRO A 120 -26.17 10.43 -12.06
C PRO A 120 -24.87 10.71 -12.84
N THR A 121 -24.09 11.71 -12.44
CA THR A 121 -22.79 12.05 -13.02
C THR A 121 -21.63 11.23 -12.44
N ALA A 122 -21.85 10.50 -11.34
CA ALA A 122 -20.81 9.66 -10.75
C ALA A 122 -20.65 8.37 -11.56
N ASP A 123 -19.45 8.19 -12.13
CA ASP A 123 -19.10 7.05 -12.98
C ASP A 123 -18.01 6.16 -12.38
N VAL A 124 -17.50 6.51 -11.20
CA VAL A 124 -16.52 5.73 -10.44
C VAL A 124 -17.13 5.28 -9.10
N PHE A 125 -16.90 4.03 -8.72
CA PHE A 125 -17.24 3.50 -7.41
C PHE A 125 -15.97 3.06 -6.68
N ILE A 126 -15.69 3.66 -5.54
CA ILE A 126 -14.49 3.36 -4.74
C ILE A 126 -14.92 2.54 -3.53
N ASN A 127 -14.47 1.29 -3.47
CA ASN A 127 -14.95 0.31 -2.52
C ASN A 127 -13.95 0.04 -1.38
N PHE A 128 -14.23 0.62 -0.21
CA PHE A 128 -13.51 0.37 1.05
C PHE A 128 -14.20 -0.69 1.94
N ALA A 129 -15.08 -1.52 1.39
CA ALA A 129 -15.63 -2.67 2.11
C ALA A 129 -14.53 -3.63 2.59
N SER A 130 -14.82 -4.44 3.61
CA SER A 130 -13.93 -5.56 3.98
C SER A 130 -13.94 -6.64 2.92
N PHE A 131 -12.92 -7.52 2.88
CA PHE A 131 -12.85 -8.63 1.92
C PHE A 131 -14.12 -9.50 1.89
N ARG A 132 -14.79 -9.66 3.04
CA ARG A 132 -16.04 -10.42 3.19
C ARG A 132 -17.23 -9.83 2.42
N SER A 133 -17.22 -8.52 2.17
CA SER A 133 -18.35 -7.79 1.58
C SER A 133 -17.98 -7.01 0.31
N ALA A 134 -16.69 -6.97 -0.04
CA ALA A 134 -16.17 -6.29 -1.23
C ALA A 134 -16.77 -6.87 -2.52
N ALA A 135 -16.90 -8.19 -2.64
CA ALA A 135 -17.45 -8.81 -3.82
C ALA A 135 -18.93 -8.42 -4.07
N ALA A 136 -19.78 -8.60 -3.06
CA ALA A 136 -21.20 -8.32 -3.16
C ALA A 136 -21.47 -6.82 -3.47
N SER A 137 -20.79 -5.92 -2.76
CA SER A 137 -20.93 -4.47 -2.97
C SER A 137 -20.39 -4.03 -4.34
N SER A 138 -19.28 -4.61 -4.81
CA SER A 138 -18.73 -4.32 -6.15
C SER A 138 -19.64 -4.82 -7.26
N MET A 139 -20.23 -6.00 -7.11
CA MET A 139 -21.20 -6.53 -8.08
C MET A 139 -22.47 -5.67 -8.14
N ALA A 140 -22.97 -5.21 -6.99
CA ALA A 140 -24.10 -4.28 -6.93
C ALA A 140 -23.78 -2.95 -7.65
N ALA A 141 -22.59 -2.39 -7.43
CA ALA A 141 -22.14 -1.19 -8.14
C ALA A 141 -21.96 -1.41 -9.65
N LEU A 142 -21.36 -2.54 -10.06
CA LEU A 142 -21.19 -2.90 -11.47
C LEU A 142 -22.55 -3.04 -12.20
N LYS A 143 -23.63 -3.38 -11.50
CA LYS A 143 -24.97 -3.45 -12.11
C LYS A 143 -25.61 -2.07 -12.35
N GLN A 144 -25.08 -1.00 -11.75
CA GLN A 144 -25.62 0.35 -11.93
C GLN A 144 -25.18 0.93 -13.27
N PRO A 145 -26.10 1.46 -14.12
CA PRO A 145 -25.76 1.93 -15.46
C PRO A 145 -24.73 3.06 -15.51
N THR A 146 -24.72 3.93 -14.49
CA THR A 146 -23.83 5.10 -14.42
C THR A 146 -22.37 4.72 -14.12
N ILE A 147 -22.15 3.66 -13.34
CA ILE A 147 -20.82 3.23 -12.88
C ILE A 147 -20.07 2.51 -14.00
N LYS A 148 -18.90 3.02 -14.37
CA LYS A 148 -18.01 2.46 -15.39
C LYS A 148 -16.75 1.85 -14.80
N VAL A 149 -16.28 2.39 -13.67
CA VAL A 149 -15.06 1.94 -12.99
C VAL A 149 -15.37 1.59 -11.55
N VAL A 150 -14.92 0.41 -11.11
CA VAL A 150 -15.00 -0.01 -9.70
C VAL A 150 -13.58 -0.26 -9.19
N ALA A 151 -13.17 0.46 -8.15
CA ALA A 151 -11.90 0.24 -7.47
C ALA A 151 -12.11 -0.55 -6.18
N ILE A 152 -11.51 -1.73 -6.07
CA ILE A 152 -11.67 -2.64 -4.93
C ILE A 152 -10.42 -2.60 -4.06
N ILE A 153 -10.50 -1.94 -2.91
CA ILE A 153 -9.33 -1.73 -2.05
C ILE A 153 -9.01 -2.96 -1.19
N ALA A 154 -10.03 -3.76 -0.87
CA ALA A 154 -9.88 -4.93 0.00
C ALA A 154 -8.88 -5.95 -0.54
N GLU A 155 -8.00 -6.42 0.35
CA GLU A 155 -7.10 -7.55 0.12
C GLU A 155 -7.72 -8.85 0.64
N GLY A 156 -7.45 -9.98 -0.03
CA GLY A 156 -7.96 -11.29 0.37
C GLY A 156 -9.42 -11.56 -0.06
N VAL A 157 -9.85 -10.96 -1.16
CA VAL A 157 -11.16 -11.30 -1.77
C VAL A 157 -11.04 -12.68 -2.40
N PRO A 158 -11.97 -13.62 -2.15
CA PRO A 158 -11.90 -14.96 -2.71
C PRO A 158 -11.79 -14.95 -4.25
N GLU A 159 -10.87 -15.75 -4.80
CA GLU A 159 -10.60 -15.78 -6.24
C GLU A 159 -11.83 -16.09 -7.09
N SER A 160 -12.72 -16.96 -6.59
CA SER A 160 -13.98 -17.31 -7.25
C SER A 160 -14.87 -16.09 -7.45
N ASP A 161 -14.94 -15.22 -6.44
CA ASP A 161 -15.76 -14.01 -6.48
C ASP A 161 -15.13 -12.98 -7.42
N THR A 162 -13.81 -12.83 -7.36
CA THR A 162 -13.06 -11.95 -8.25
C THR A 162 -13.23 -12.35 -9.72
N LYS A 163 -13.21 -13.66 -10.04
CA LYS A 163 -13.49 -14.17 -11.40
C LYS A 163 -14.89 -13.80 -11.89
N GLN A 164 -15.90 -13.84 -11.02
CA GLN A 164 -17.27 -13.44 -11.37
C GLN A 164 -17.35 -11.92 -11.65
N LEU A 165 -16.68 -11.10 -10.84
CA LEU A 165 -16.59 -9.65 -11.06
C LEU A 165 -15.93 -9.33 -12.40
N ILE A 166 -14.81 -9.99 -12.71
CA ILE A 166 -14.08 -9.84 -13.98
C ILE A 166 -14.99 -10.19 -15.16
N ALA A 167 -15.65 -11.34 -15.11
CA ALA A 167 -16.54 -11.81 -16.17
C ALA A 167 -17.68 -10.82 -16.42
N TYR A 168 -18.32 -10.34 -15.36
CA TYR A 168 -19.39 -9.35 -15.46
C TYR A 168 -18.88 -8.01 -16.02
N ALA A 169 -17.77 -7.49 -15.50
CA ALA A 169 -17.20 -6.23 -15.94
C ALA A 169 -16.85 -6.25 -17.43
N ARG A 170 -16.20 -7.32 -17.91
CA ARG A 170 -15.88 -7.49 -19.34
C ARG A 170 -17.12 -7.58 -20.22
N ALA A 171 -18.12 -8.37 -19.81
CA ALA A 171 -19.37 -8.50 -20.56
C ALA A 171 -20.15 -7.19 -20.67
N ASN A 172 -19.94 -6.25 -19.76
CA ASN A 172 -20.65 -4.97 -19.68
C ASN A 172 -19.76 -3.75 -20.01
N ASN A 173 -18.56 -3.96 -20.57
CA ASN A 173 -17.60 -2.91 -20.92
C ASN A 173 -17.28 -1.96 -19.75
N LYS A 174 -17.07 -2.54 -18.57
CA LYS A 174 -16.67 -1.85 -17.33
C LYS A 174 -15.28 -2.27 -16.89
N VAL A 175 -14.67 -1.48 -16.02
CA VAL A 175 -13.30 -1.70 -15.52
C VAL A 175 -13.33 -1.94 -14.02
N VAL A 176 -12.60 -2.96 -13.57
CA VAL A 176 -12.36 -3.23 -12.15
C VAL A 176 -10.87 -3.04 -11.88
N ILE A 177 -10.50 -2.11 -11.00
CA ILE A 177 -9.13 -1.91 -10.53
C ILE A 177 -9.00 -2.56 -9.16
N GLY A 178 -8.05 -3.47 -8.98
CA GLY A 178 -7.98 -4.35 -7.81
C GLY A 178 -8.62 -5.72 -8.06
N PRO A 179 -8.85 -6.56 -7.04
CA PRO A 179 -8.72 -6.25 -5.60
C PRO A 179 -7.27 -6.11 -5.12
N ALA A 180 -7.08 -5.89 -3.81
CA ALA A 180 -5.77 -5.71 -3.18
C ALA A 180 -4.95 -4.57 -3.81
N THR A 181 -5.58 -3.41 -4.01
CA THR A 181 -4.94 -2.23 -4.62
C THR A 181 -5.13 -0.97 -3.79
N VAL A 182 -4.19 -0.03 -3.93
CA VAL A 182 -4.39 1.37 -3.50
C VAL A 182 -5.26 2.16 -4.49
N GLY A 183 -5.41 1.65 -5.72
CA GLY A 183 -6.16 2.26 -6.80
C GLY A 183 -5.24 2.85 -7.88
N GLY A 184 -5.36 4.15 -8.10
CA GLY A 184 -4.70 4.85 -9.19
C GLY A 184 -4.93 6.35 -9.16
N ILE A 185 -4.18 7.06 -9.99
CA ILE A 185 -4.20 8.52 -10.11
C ILE A 185 -4.07 8.92 -11.57
N GLN A 186 -4.89 9.86 -12.01
CA GLN A 186 -4.63 10.66 -13.20
C GLN A 186 -4.21 12.06 -12.75
N ALA A 187 -2.96 12.41 -13.04
CA ALA A 187 -2.34 13.61 -12.53
C ALA A 187 -3.08 14.86 -13.01
N GLY A 188 -3.34 15.79 -12.09
CA GLY A 188 -4.15 16.98 -12.35
C GLY A 188 -5.64 16.71 -12.62
N ALA A 189 -6.14 15.49 -12.42
CA ALA A 189 -7.51 15.13 -12.77
C ALA A 189 -8.27 14.38 -11.68
N PHE A 190 -7.83 13.20 -11.25
CA PHE A 190 -8.59 12.38 -10.30
C PHE A 190 -7.65 11.41 -9.58
N LYS A 191 -7.92 11.10 -8.30
CA LYS A 191 -7.21 10.03 -7.59
C LYS A 191 -8.18 9.13 -6.84
N ILE A 192 -7.84 7.85 -6.73
CA ILE A 192 -8.61 6.87 -5.97
C ILE A 192 -8.09 6.85 -4.53
N GLY A 193 -8.93 7.28 -3.58
CA GLY A 193 -8.69 7.15 -2.14
C GLY A 193 -7.31 7.61 -1.70
N ASP A 194 -6.53 6.68 -1.14
CA ASP A 194 -5.20 6.94 -0.57
C ASP A 194 -4.05 6.90 -1.59
N THR A 195 -4.33 6.76 -2.89
CA THR A 195 -3.27 6.74 -3.91
C THR A 195 -2.39 7.99 -3.79
N ALA A 196 -1.07 7.78 -3.83
CA ALA A 196 -0.05 8.81 -3.65
C ALA A 196 -0.01 9.50 -2.26
N GLY A 197 -0.76 9.01 -1.28
CA GLY A 197 -0.60 9.39 0.12
C GLY A 197 -0.89 10.87 0.42
N THR A 198 0.05 11.51 1.12
CA THR A 198 -0.08 12.88 1.64
C THR A 198 0.04 13.94 0.55
N ILE A 199 -0.44 15.15 0.83
CA ILE A 199 -0.32 16.28 -0.10
C ILE A 199 1.14 16.65 -0.39
N ASP A 200 2.03 16.53 0.60
CA ASP A 200 3.47 16.77 0.41
C ASP A 200 4.04 15.84 -0.66
N ASN A 201 3.69 14.55 -0.61
CA ASN A 201 4.13 13.58 -1.60
C ASN A 201 3.55 13.89 -2.99
N ILE A 202 2.29 14.33 -3.07
CA ILE A 202 1.64 14.76 -4.32
C ILE A 202 2.39 15.95 -4.94
N ILE A 203 2.79 16.93 -4.13
CA ILE A 203 3.56 18.10 -4.59
C ILE A 203 4.97 17.69 -5.02
N GLN A 204 5.68 16.89 -4.21
CA GLN A 204 7.02 16.40 -4.53
C GLN A 204 7.05 15.58 -5.83
N CYS A 205 6.03 14.74 -6.04
CA CYS A 205 5.89 13.94 -7.26
C CYS A 205 5.23 14.71 -8.42
N LYS A 206 4.92 16.01 -8.26
CA LYS A 206 4.28 16.87 -9.27
C LYS A 206 2.95 16.32 -9.81
N LEU A 207 2.21 15.55 -9.00
CA LEU A 207 0.99 14.84 -9.42
C LEU A 207 -0.22 15.77 -9.58
N TYR A 208 -0.11 17.05 -9.19
CA TYR A 208 -1.16 18.06 -9.37
C TYR A 208 -1.27 18.57 -10.82
N ARG A 209 -0.35 18.19 -11.71
CA ARG A 209 -0.41 18.51 -13.14
C ARG A 209 -0.01 17.29 -13.98
N PRO A 210 -0.59 17.10 -15.18
CA PRO A 210 -0.24 15.96 -16.03
C PRO A 210 1.17 16.10 -16.60
N GLY A 211 1.92 15.00 -16.61
CA GLY A 211 3.08 14.79 -17.48
C GLY A 211 2.71 13.95 -18.70
N SER A 212 3.65 13.16 -19.21
CA SER A 212 3.47 12.35 -20.43
C SER A 212 3.65 10.84 -20.22
N VAL A 213 3.87 10.39 -18.99
CA VAL A 213 4.18 8.97 -18.68
C VAL A 213 2.94 8.22 -18.18
N GLY A 214 2.56 7.14 -18.87
CA GLY A 214 1.58 6.17 -18.38
C GLY A 214 2.27 5.11 -17.52
N PHE A 215 1.83 4.91 -16.29
CA PHE A 215 2.43 3.95 -15.36
C PHE A 215 1.43 2.86 -14.95
N VAL A 216 1.86 1.60 -14.93
CA VAL A 216 1.06 0.50 -14.38
C VAL A 216 1.92 -0.47 -13.57
N SER A 217 1.41 -0.93 -12.43
CA SER A 217 2.08 -1.97 -11.63
C SER A 217 1.10 -2.89 -10.90
N LYS A 218 1.61 -4.01 -10.37
CA LYS A 218 0.88 -4.84 -9.39
C LYS A 218 0.88 -4.21 -7.99
N SER A 219 2.04 -3.72 -7.52
CA SER A 219 2.23 -3.22 -6.14
C SER A 219 1.82 -1.76 -5.94
N GLY A 220 0.84 -1.53 -5.07
CA GLY A 220 0.42 -0.17 -4.66
C GLY A 220 1.52 0.63 -3.96
N GLY A 221 2.31 -0.01 -3.08
CA GLY A 221 3.42 0.66 -2.38
C GLY A 221 4.52 1.10 -3.34
N MET A 222 4.94 0.20 -4.25
CA MET A 222 5.94 0.54 -5.26
C MET A 222 5.45 1.59 -6.26
N SER A 223 4.14 1.70 -6.48
CA SER A 223 3.57 2.73 -7.33
C SER A 223 3.96 4.13 -6.86
N ASN A 224 3.99 4.36 -5.54
CA ASN A 224 4.38 5.67 -5.00
C ASN A 224 5.86 5.99 -5.20
N GLU A 225 6.74 5.00 -5.05
CA GLU A 225 8.17 5.15 -5.35
C GLU A 225 8.40 5.42 -6.84
N MET A 226 7.60 4.77 -7.70
CA MET A 226 7.66 5.01 -9.14
C MET A 226 7.15 6.41 -9.51
N TYR A 227 6.13 6.94 -8.84
CA TYR A 227 5.72 8.34 -9.03
C TYR A 227 6.86 9.31 -8.70
N ASN A 228 7.56 9.09 -7.57
CA ASN A 228 8.74 9.87 -7.19
C ASN A 228 9.87 9.75 -8.22
N THR A 229 10.19 8.52 -8.65
CA THR A 229 11.25 8.27 -9.65
C THR A 229 10.94 8.94 -10.98
N VAL A 230 9.74 8.74 -11.51
CA VAL A 230 9.29 9.31 -12.79
C VAL A 230 9.28 10.84 -12.74
N ALA A 231 8.84 11.44 -11.63
CA ALA A 231 8.81 12.90 -11.47
C ALA A 231 10.20 13.56 -11.46
N ARG A 232 11.25 12.80 -11.11
CA ARG A 232 12.65 13.25 -11.10
C ARG A 232 13.33 13.15 -12.46
N VAL A 233 12.97 12.14 -13.26
CA VAL A 233 13.69 11.80 -14.50
C VAL A 233 12.90 12.08 -15.78
N THR A 234 11.63 12.49 -15.67
CA THR A 234 10.75 12.82 -16.80
C THR A 234 9.92 14.08 -16.52
N ASP A 235 8.97 14.41 -17.40
CA ASP A 235 8.01 15.49 -17.20
C ASP A 235 6.88 15.15 -16.20
N GLY A 236 6.76 13.88 -15.79
CA GLY A 236 5.84 13.41 -14.76
C GLY A 236 4.83 12.37 -15.23
N ILE A 237 4.02 11.88 -14.29
CA ILE A 237 2.95 10.92 -14.56
C ILE A 237 1.78 11.61 -15.27
N TYR A 238 1.22 10.97 -16.29
CA TYR A 238 -0.09 11.31 -16.84
C TYR A 238 -1.18 10.52 -16.12
N GLU A 239 -1.08 9.19 -16.13
CA GLU A 239 -1.97 8.25 -15.43
C GLU A 239 -1.15 7.12 -14.83
N GLY A 240 -1.40 6.77 -13.58
CA GLY A 240 -0.73 5.72 -12.82
C GLY A 240 -1.75 4.78 -12.18
N ILE A 241 -1.68 3.47 -12.48
CA ILE A 241 -2.60 2.45 -11.96
C ILE A 241 -1.85 1.34 -11.23
N ALA A 242 -2.29 0.99 -10.03
CA ALA A 242 -1.93 -0.26 -9.39
C ALA A 242 -3.07 -1.27 -9.63
N ILE A 243 -2.79 -2.37 -10.33
CA ILE A 243 -3.81 -3.38 -10.66
C ILE A 243 -4.18 -4.27 -9.48
N GLY A 244 -3.29 -4.36 -8.48
CA GLY A 244 -3.44 -5.18 -7.29
C GLY A 244 -2.55 -6.41 -7.28
N GLY A 245 -2.33 -6.96 -6.09
CA GLY A 245 -1.46 -8.12 -5.83
C GLY A 245 -2.15 -9.48 -5.93
N ASP A 246 -3.48 -9.51 -6.03
CA ASP A 246 -4.24 -10.76 -6.12
C ASP A 246 -3.95 -11.51 -7.43
N VAL A 247 -4.07 -12.84 -7.40
CA VAL A 247 -3.77 -13.74 -8.53
C VAL A 247 -4.57 -13.40 -9.79
N PHE A 248 -5.83 -12.97 -9.61
CA PHE A 248 -6.75 -12.59 -10.68
C PHE A 248 -7.13 -11.11 -10.54
N PRO A 249 -6.31 -10.16 -11.02
CA PRO A 249 -6.68 -8.75 -10.96
C PRO A 249 -7.86 -8.47 -11.90
N GLY A 250 -8.71 -7.53 -11.49
CA GLY A 250 -9.90 -7.07 -12.21
C GLY A 250 -9.60 -6.56 -13.63
N SER A 251 -8.45 -5.89 -13.75
CA SER A 251 -7.84 -5.42 -14.99
C SER A 251 -6.34 -5.69 -14.94
N THR A 252 -5.77 -6.07 -16.07
CA THR A 252 -4.39 -6.56 -16.17
C THR A 252 -3.39 -5.47 -16.54
N LEU A 253 -2.08 -5.75 -16.41
CA LEU A 253 -1.03 -4.82 -16.88
C LEU A 253 -1.26 -4.45 -18.35
N SER A 254 -1.58 -5.44 -19.18
CA SER A 254 -1.83 -5.26 -20.61
C SER A 254 -3.08 -4.45 -20.92
N ASP A 255 -4.16 -4.62 -20.14
CA ASP A 255 -5.37 -3.83 -20.34
C ASP A 255 -5.06 -2.33 -20.22
N HIS A 256 -4.28 -1.92 -19.21
CA HIS A 256 -3.90 -0.53 -19.05
C HIS A 256 -2.87 -0.06 -20.08
N ILE A 257 -1.93 -0.91 -20.51
CA ILE A 257 -0.98 -0.53 -21.58
C ILE A 257 -1.70 -0.32 -22.91
N LEU A 258 -2.67 -1.15 -23.26
CA LEU A 258 -3.46 -0.98 -24.48
C LEU A 258 -4.27 0.32 -24.42
N ARG A 259 -4.85 0.68 -23.27
CA ARG A 259 -5.48 2.00 -23.08
C ARG A 259 -4.46 3.13 -23.26
N PHE A 260 -3.32 3.05 -22.58
CA PHE A 260 -2.28 4.08 -22.63
C PHE A 260 -1.74 4.30 -24.05
N ASN A 261 -1.64 3.24 -24.84
CA ASN A 261 -1.29 3.32 -26.25
C ASN A 261 -2.28 4.18 -27.05
N ASN A 262 -3.56 4.15 -26.70
CA ASN A 262 -4.61 4.91 -27.39
C ASN A 262 -4.79 6.35 -26.87
N ILE A 263 -4.23 6.70 -25.71
CA ILE A 263 -4.33 8.05 -25.13
C ILE A 263 -3.24 8.96 -25.71
N PRO A 264 -3.55 9.98 -26.55
CA PRO A 264 -2.53 10.76 -27.26
C PRO A 264 -1.54 11.49 -26.36
N GLN A 265 -1.95 11.85 -25.15
CA GLN A 265 -1.14 12.57 -24.16
C GLN A 265 -0.04 11.70 -23.57
N ILE A 266 -0.25 10.39 -23.48
CA ILE A 266 0.79 9.46 -23.04
C ILE A 266 1.79 9.25 -24.17
N LYS A 267 3.06 9.55 -23.93
CA LYS A 267 4.16 9.45 -24.90
C LYS A 267 5.08 8.25 -24.64
N MET A 268 5.14 7.78 -23.40
CA MET A 268 5.85 6.57 -23.01
C MET A 268 5.13 5.86 -21.87
N MET A 269 5.39 4.56 -21.73
CA MET A 269 4.76 3.73 -20.72
C MET A 269 5.82 3.07 -19.84
N VAL A 270 5.53 2.99 -18.54
CA VAL A 270 6.37 2.35 -17.54
C VAL A 270 5.57 1.23 -16.88
N VAL A 271 6.11 0.01 -16.90
CA VAL A 271 5.49 -1.19 -16.36
C VAL A 271 6.37 -1.75 -15.26
N LEU A 272 5.79 -1.94 -14.08
CA LEU A 272 6.43 -2.64 -12.98
C LEU A 272 5.66 -3.95 -12.70
N GLY A 273 6.16 -5.04 -13.27
CA GLY A 273 5.67 -6.39 -13.03
C GLY A 273 6.27 -7.03 -11.79
N GLU A 274 5.80 -8.23 -11.50
CA GLU A 274 6.24 -9.03 -10.36
C GLU A 274 6.32 -10.49 -10.76
N LEU A 275 7.27 -11.23 -10.18
CA LEU A 275 7.37 -12.67 -10.32
C LEU A 275 6.03 -13.35 -9.98
N GLY A 276 5.60 -14.29 -10.82
CA GLY A 276 4.38 -15.06 -10.61
C GLY A 276 3.28 -14.71 -11.62
N GLY A 277 2.70 -15.76 -12.20
CA GLY A 277 1.70 -15.64 -13.26
C GLY A 277 2.29 -15.47 -14.66
N ARG A 278 1.43 -15.06 -15.60
CA ARG A 278 1.80 -14.88 -17.02
C ARG A 278 1.31 -13.54 -17.59
N ASP A 279 0.95 -12.59 -16.73
CA ASP A 279 0.32 -11.34 -17.16
C ASP A 279 1.26 -10.54 -18.08
N GLU A 280 2.52 -10.43 -17.70
CA GLU A 280 3.57 -9.73 -18.45
C GLU A 280 3.77 -10.29 -19.87
N TYR A 281 3.51 -11.58 -20.09
CA TYR A 281 3.63 -12.18 -21.43
C TYR A 281 2.53 -11.69 -22.39
N SER A 282 1.35 -11.35 -21.88
CA SER A 282 0.30 -10.78 -22.74
C SER A 282 0.70 -9.41 -23.30
N LEU A 283 1.49 -8.63 -22.56
CA LEU A 283 2.09 -7.38 -23.03
C LEU A 283 3.15 -7.65 -24.10
N VAL A 284 4.02 -8.65 -23.88
CA VAL A 284 5.02 -9.06 -24.87
C VAL A 284 4.35 -9.46 -26.20
N GLU A 285 3.26 -10.22 -26.14
CA GLU A 285 2.50 -10.60 -27.34
C GLU A 285 1.82 -9.39 -28.00
N ALA A 286 1.29 -8.44 -27.23
CA ALA A 286 0.74 -7.20 -27.78
C ALA A 286 1.80 -6.34 -28.49
N LEU A 287 3.03 -6.28 -27.96
CA LEU A 287 4.18 -5.61 -28.60
C LEU A 287 4.56 -6.30 -29.90
N LYS A 288 4.70 -7.64 -29.91
CA LYS A 288 5.03 -8.42 -31.12
C LYS A 288 3.98 -8.26 -32.22
N GLN A 289 2.71 -8.14 -31.85
CA GLN A 289 1.60 -7.94 -32.79
C GLN A 289 1.48 -6.49 -33.30
N GLY A 290 2.35 -5.57 -32.86
CA GLY A 290 2.28 -4.16 -33.24
C GLY A 290 1.06 -3.41 -32.68
N LYS A 291 0.36 -3.98 -31.69
CA LYS A 291 -0.77 -3.34 -31.01
C LYS A 291 -0.33 -2.21 -30.07
N VAL A 292 0.93 -2.26 -29.63
CA VAL A 292 1.58 -1.24 -28.80
C VAL A 292 2.74 -0.67 -29.60
N ASN A 293 2.69 0.63 -29.89
CA ASN A 293 3.66 1.32 -30.74
C ASN A 293 4.43 2.43 -30.02
N LYS A 294 4.02 2.80 -28.81
CA LYS A 294 4.74 3.77 -27.98
C LYS A 294 5.85 3.08 -27.17
N PRO A 295 6.93 3.80 -26.80
CA PRO A 295 8.00 3.26 -25.96
C PRO A 295 7.48 2.68 -24.64
N VAL A 296 7.94 1.47 -24.31
CA VAL A 296 7.64 0.78 -23.05
C VAL A 296 8.94 0.51 -22.30
N VAL A 297 9.02 0.98 -21.06
CA VAL A 297 10.05 0.59 -20.08
C VAL A 297 9.41 -0.41 -19.13
N ALA A 298 9.95 -1.62 -19.05
CA ALA A 298 9.41 -2.67 -18.20
C ALA A 298 10.49 -3.24 -17.27
N TRP A 299 10.15 -3.40 -16.00
CA TRP A 299 10.93 -4.16 -15.04
C TRP A 299 10.03 -5.17 -14.32
N VAL A 300 10.48 -6.42 -14.22
CA VAL A 300 9.79 -7.46 -13.47
C VAL A 300 10.61 -7.73 -12.21
N SER A 301 10.05 -7.42 -11.06
CA SER A 301 10.71 -7.64 -9.77
C SER A 301 10.77 -9.14 -9.42
N GLY A 302 11.58 -9.49 -8.41
CA GLY A 302 11.76 -10.90 -7.99
C GLY A 302 12.93 -11.62 -8.68
N THR A 303 13.87 -10.90 -9.30
CA THR A 303 15.08 -11.49 -9.91
C THR A 303 15.95 -12.28 -8.93
N CYS A 304 15.91 -11.92 -7.64
CA CYS A 304 16.57 -12.65 -6.56
C CYS A 304 16.04 -14.08 -6.40
N ALA A 305 14.86 -14.41 -6.94
CA ALA A 305 14.33 -15.77 -6.93
C ALA A 305 15.30 -16.81 -7.51
N ARG A 306 16.11 -16.40 -8.50
CA ARG A 306 17.13 -17.26 -9.13
C ARG A 306 18.36 -17.51 -8.26
N LEU A 307 18.60 -16.65 -7.27
CA LEU A 307 19.69 -16.81 -6.29
C LEU A 307 19.28 -17.82 -5.20
N PHE A 308 17.99 -18.11 -5.08
CA PHE A 308 17.51 -19.25 -4.34
C PHE A 308 17.71 -20.49 -5.24
N LYS A 309 18.54 -21.44 -4.79
CA LYS A 309 18.87 -22.68 -5.54
C LYS A 309 17.69 -23.67 -5.64
N SER A 310 16.53 -23.24 -5.21
CA SER A 310 15.23 -23.88 -5.30
C SER A 310 14.20 -22.75 -5.18
N GLU A 311 12.97 -22.96 -5.65
CA GLU A 311 11.81 -22.37 -4.96
C GLU A 311 12.07 -22.52 -3.46
N VAL A 312 11.81 -21.50 -2.64
CA VAL A 312 12.14 -21.57 -1.20
C VAL A 312 11.19 -22.58 -0.55
N GLN A 313 11.51 -23.85 -0.75
CA GLN A 313 10.97 -25.03 -0.16
C GLN A 313 11.81 -25.24 1.09
N PHE A 314 11.20 -24.93 2.23
CA PHE A 314 11.76 -25.33 3.50
C PHE A 314 11.86 -26.86 3.53
N GLY A 315 13.00 -27.37 3.99
CA GLY A 315 13.13 -28.78 4.32
C GLY A 315 13.55 -29.70 3.16
N HIS A 316 14.80 -30.17 3.24
CA HIS A 316 15.21 -31.58 3.15
C HIS A 316 16.70 -31.65 2.81
N ALA A 317 17.54 -31.41 3.81
CA ALA A 317 18.89 -31.94 3.81
C ALA A 317 19.14 -32.47 5.22
N ASN A 318 19.45 -33.76 5.35
CA ASN A 318 19.90 -34.41 6.59
C ASN A 318 21.29 -33.87 6.99
N LEU A 319 21.43 -32.55 7.12
CA LEU A 319 22.66 -31.92 7.55
C LEU A 319 22.82 -32.19 9.04
N THR A 320 23.99 -32.68 9.42
CA THR A 320 24.36 -32.69 10.82
C THR A 320 24.35 -31.26 11.37
N PRO A 321 24.12 -31.07 12.68
CA PRO A 321 24.17 -29.74 13.31
C PRO A 321 25.47 -28.99 13.01
N TYR A 322 26.60 -29.72 12.92
CA TYR A 322 27.89 -29.17 12.51
C TYR A 322 27.85 -28.59 11.10
N GLU A 323 27.41 -29.38 10.11
CA GLU A 323 27.35 -28.95 8.71
C GLU A 323 26.40 -27.78 8.51
N PHE A 324 25.26 -27.79 9.22
CA PHE A 324 24.30 -26.70 9.18
C PHE A 324 24.92 -25.39 9.71
N VAL A 325 25.50 -25.40 10.90
CA VAL A 325 26.05 -24.19 11.54
C VAL A 325 27.29 -23.68 10.81
N GLU A 326 28.21 -24.55 10.42
CA GLU A 326 29.39 -24.14 9.62
C GLU A 326 29.00 -23.68 8.22
N GLY A 327 27.97 -24.28 7.61
CA GLY A 327 27.40 -23.82 6.35
C GLY A 327 26.84 -22.40 6.44
N MET A 328 26.13 -22.07 7.53
CA MET A 328 25.62 -20.72 7.79
C MET A 328 26.76 -19.72 8.04
N LYS A 329 27.77 -20.12 8.83
CA LYS A 329 28.96 -19.32 9.07
C LYS A 329 29.72 -18.99 7.79
N LYS A 330 29.91 -19.96 6.89
CA LYS A 330 30.55 -19.75 5.57
C LYS A 330 29.80 -18.73 4.71
N LYS A 331 28.48 -18.61 4.88
CA LYS A 331 27.65 -17.60 4.21
C LYS A 331 27.63 -16.24 4.91
N GLY A 332 28.29 -16.10 6.07
CA GLY A 332 28.23 -14.89 6.88
C GLY A 332 26.89 -14.67 7.60
N ILE A 333 26.05 -15.71 7.70
CA ILE A 333 24.70 -15.61 8.27
C ILE A 333 24.71 -16.23 9.67
N ARG A 334 24.18 -15.51 10.67
CA ARG A 334 23.94 -16.06 12.01
C ARG A 334 22.74 -17.00 11.96
N VAL A 335 22.80 -18.10 12.70
CA VAL A 335 21.69 -19.07 12.76
C VAL A 335 20.46 -18.37 13.37
N PRO A 336 19.34 -18.23 12.65
CA PRO A 336 18.12 -17.65 13.19
C PRO A 336 17.61 -18.47 14.37
N GLY A 337 17.10 -17.80 15.40
CA GLY A 337 16.62 -18.48 16.61
C GLY A 337 17.71 -18.90 17.60
N ILE A 338 19.00 -18.67 17.30
CA ILE A 338 20.12 -18.91 18.23
C ILE A 338 20.72 -17.59 18.69
N GLY A 339 20.95 -17.49 19.99
CA GLY A 339 21.59 -16.36 20.64
C GLY A 339 20.63 -15.59 21.53
N HIS A 340 21.16 -15.18 22.69
CA HIS A 340 20.46 -14.31 23.63
C HIS A 340 21.43 -13.27 24.20
N ARG A 341 20.93 -12.07 24.53
CA ARG A 341 21.75 -10.99 25.12
C ARG A 341 22.19 -11.28 26.56
N ILE A 342 21.25 -11.78 27.38
CA ILE A 342 21.45 -12.05 28.82
C ILE A 342 21.49 -13.56 29.17
N LYS A 343 20.53 -14.34 28.67
CA LYS A 343 20.41 -15.79 28.94
C LYS A 343 21.57 -16.58 28.34
N SER A 344 21.90 -17.69 29.00
CA SER A 344 23.07 -18.52 28.72
C SER A 344 22.78 -19.99 29.01
N ARG A 345 23.76 -20.86 28.80
CA ARG A 345 23.69 -22.30 29.16
C ARG A 345 23.21 -22.51 30.60
N ASP A 346 23.76 -21.75 31.53
CA ASP A 346 23.52 -21.94 32.97
C ASP A 346 22.33 -21.10 33.46
N ASN A 347 21.90 -20.09 32.70
CA ASN A 347 20.73 -19.25 32.97
C ASN A 347 19.77 -19.28 31.77
N ARG A 348 18.94 -20.32 31.72
CA ARG A 348 18.02 -20.60 30.61
C ARG A 348 16.84 -19.62 30.56
N ASP A 349 16.31 -19.40 29.36
CA ASP A 349 15.05 -18.66 29.16
C ASP A 349 13.85 -19.53 29.57
N LYS A 350 13.13 -19.13 30.61
CA LYS A 350 11.97 -19.85 31.14
C LYS A 350 10.88 -20.04 30.08
N ARG A 351 10.73 -19.12 29.13
CA ARG A 351 9.73 -19.23 28.04
C ARG A 351 10.06 -20.41 27.14
N VAL A 352 11.34 -20.58 26.80
CA VAL A 352 11.83 -21.71 26.00
C VAL A 352 11.64 -23.01 26.77
N GLU A 353 12.00 -23.05 28.05
CA GLU A 353 11.82 -24.24 28.89
C GLU A 353 10.35 -24.67 28.99
N LEU A 354 9.43 -23.73 29.17
CA LEU A 354 7.98 -24.00 29.24
C LEU A 354 7.45 -24.55 27.91
N LEU A 355 7.85 -23.97 26.78
CA LEU A 355 7.47 -24.44 25.45
C LEU A 355 8.00 -25.85 25.17
N GLN A 356 9.28 -26.11 25.46
CA GLN A 356 9.89 -27.43 25.30
C GLN A 356 9.21 -28.48 26.19
N LYS A 357 8.93 -28.14 27.46
CA LYS A 357 8.23 -29.03 28.38
C LYS A 357 6.83 -29.37 27.86
N PHE A 358 6.08 -28.36 27.43
CA PHE A 358 4.75 -28.56 26.88
C PHE A 358 4.78 -29.47 25.64
N ALA A 359 5.66 -29.18 24.69
CA ALA A 359 5.77 -29.94 23.46
C ALA A 359 6.14 -31.42 23.71
N ARG A 360 7.15 -31.69 24.55
CA ARG A 360 7.56 -33.07 24.89
C ARG A 360 6.44 -33.89 25.54
N SER A 361 5.53 -33.25 26.26
CA SER A 361 4.42 -33.95 26.91
C SER A 361 3.18 -34.11 26.04
N ASN A 362 2.99 -33.26 25.03
CA ASN A 362 1.70 -33.17 24.32
C ASN A 362 1.80 -33.41 22.80
N PHE A 363 2.96 -33.24 22.18
CA PHE A 363 3.09 -33.37 20.73
C PHE A 363 3.36 -34.83 20.35
N PRO A 364 2.76 -35.35 19.26
CA PRO A 364 3.04 -36.69 18.76
C PRO A 364 4.51 -36.89 18.34
N SER A 365 5.16 -35.80 17.90
CA SER A 365 6.57 -35.77 17.53
C SER A 365 7.15 -34.38 17.79
N VAL A 366 8.42 -34.33 18.19
CA VAL A 366 9.20 -33.09 18.42
C VAL A 366 10.52 -33.10 17.65
N LYS A 367 10.51 -33.70 16.45
CA LYS A 367 11.73 -33.97 15.66
C LYS A 367 12.49 -32.69 15.29
N TYR A 368 11.79 -31.61 14.93
CA TYR A 368 12.41 -30.35 14.50
C TYR A 368 12.95 -29.58 15.70
N MET A 369 12.22 -29.59 16.82
CA MET A 369 12.69 -29.00 18.07
C MET A 369 13.90 -29.76 18.62
N GLU A 370 13.92 -31.09 18.59
CA GLU A 370 15.11 -31.86 19.03
C GLU A 370 16.31 -31.60 18.11
N TYR A 371 16.10 -31.47 16.79
CA TYR A 371 17.15 -30.99 15.90
C TYR A 371 17.67 -29.60 16.30
N ALA A 372 16.78 -28.65 16.61
CA ALA A 372 17.18 -27.32 17.09
C ALA A 372 17.97 -27.37 18.42
N VAL A 373 17.64 -28.30 19.33
CA VAL A 373 18.38 -28.53 20.58
C VAL A 373 19.79 -29.09 20.30
N THR A 374 19.94 -29.97 19.30
CA THR A 374 21.28 -30.46 18.89
C THR A 374 22.12 -29.35 18.24
N VAL A 375 21.50 -28.46 17.46
CA VAL A 375 22.12 -27.24 16.93
C VAL A 375 22.57 -26.32 18.06
N GLU A 376 21.71 -26.09 19.05
CA GLU A 376 22.06 -25.36 20.27
C GLU A 376 23.26 -25.98 21.01
N SER A 377 23.27 -27.30 21.18
CA SER A 377 24.36 -28.01 21.87
C SER A 377 25.69 -27.75 21.18
N TYR A 378 25.70 -27.74 19.84
CA TYR A 378 26.88 -27.37 19.07
C TYR A 378 27.23 -25.89 19.20
N THR A 379 26.27 -24.96 19.14
CA THR A 379 26.57 -23.52 19.25
C THR A 379 27.02 -23.12 20.65
N LEU A 380 26.55 -23.80 21.69
CA LEU A 380 27.00 -23.62 23.07
C LEU A 380 28.46 -24.03 23.28
N SER A 381 29.02 -24.91 22.44
CA SER A 381 30.47 -25.19 22.45
C SER A 381 31.31 -23.99 22.01
N LYS A 382 30.71 -23.02 21.30
CA LYS A 382 31.38 -21.83 20.78
C LYS A 382 31.25 -20.63 21.72
N ALA A 383 30.06 -20.41 22.29
CA ALA A 383 29.85 -19.36 23.28
C ALA A 383 28.61 -19.65 24.15
N ASN A 384 28.73 -19.31 25.44
CA ASN A 384 27.73 -19.62 26.46
C ASN A 384 26.36 -18.96 26.24
N ASN A 385 26.29 -17.87 25.48
CA ASN A 385 25.06 -17.13 25.21
C ASN A 385 24.39 -17.54 23.88
N LEU A 386 24.97 -18.47 23.13
CA LEU A 386 24.40 -19.02 21.88
C LEU A 386 23.39 -20.13 22.18
N VAL A 387 22.41 -19.79 23.00
CA VAL A 387 21.26 -20.62 23.36
C VAL A 387 20.13 -20.49 22.35
N LEU A 388 19.29 -21.52 22.24
CA LEU A 388 18.00 -21.46 21.54
C LEU A 388 17.13 -20.41 22.23
N ASN A 389 16.71 -19.41 21.47
CA ASN A 389 15.83 -18.36 21.96
C ASN A 389 14.36 -18.73 21.72
N VAL A 390 13.45 -17.90 22.23
CA VAL A 390 12.01 -18.15 22.13
C VAL A 390 11.51 -18.19 20.69
N ASP A 391 12.07 -17.39 19.79
CA ASP A 391 11.66 -17.34 18.38
C ASP A 391 12.06 -18.64 17.65
N GLY A 392 13.27 -19.14 17.90
CA GLY A 392 13.73 -20.43 17.39
C GLY A 392 12.92 -21.61 17.94
N ALA A 393 12.59 -21.57 19.24
CA ALA A 393 11.73 -22.56 19.88
C ALA A 393 10.32 -22.57 19.29
N ILE A 394 9.68 -21.40 19.11
CA ILE A 394 8.36 -21.30 18.48
C ILE A 394 8.42 -21.79 17.03
N GLY A 395 9.41 -21.37 16.24
CA GLY A 395 9.51 -21.74 14.83
C GLY A 395 9.66 -23.26 14.62
N SER A 396 10.57 -23.89 15.39
CA SER A 396 10.76 -25.35 15.36
C SER A 396 9.51 -26.11 15.84
N LEU A 397 8.88 -25.66 16.93
CA LEU A 397 7.67 -26.30 17.45
C LEU A 397 6.45 -26.11 16.53
N PHE A 398 6.36 -25.00 15.81
CA PHE A 398 5.29 -24.79 14.84
C PHE A 398 5.39 -25.80 13.68
N LEU A 399 6.62 -26.10 13.22
CA LEU A 399 6.84 -27.18 12.25
C LEU A 399 6.49 -28.56 12.82
N ASP A 400 6.85 -28.83 14.09
CA ASP A 400 6.48 -30.08 14.76
C ASP A 400 4.96 -30.21 14.93
N LEU A 401 4.26 -29.11 15.20
CA LEU A 401 2.80 -29.09 15.30
C LEU A 401 2.15 -29.43 13.95
N LEU A 402 2.58 -28.77 12.87
CA LEU A 402 2.03 -29.00 11.54
C LEU A 402 2.32 -30.43 11.08
N ALA A 403 3.58 -30.88 11.17
CA ALA A 403 3.98 -32.22 10.74
C ALA A 403 3.43 -33.33 11.64
N GLY A 404 3.31 -33.09 12.95
CA GLY A 404 2.80 -34.04 13.93
C GLY A 404 1.28 -34.17 13.94
N SER A 405 0.56 -33.17 13.42
CA SER A 405 -0.92 -33.22 13.34
C SER A 405 -1.45 -34.28 12.39
N GLY A 406 -0.66 -34.69 11.39
CA GLY A 406 -1.11 -35.56 10.29
C GLY A 406 -2.14 -34.93 9.35
N MET A 407 -2.49 -33.64 9.55
CA MET A 407 -3.52 -32.93 8.77
C MET A 407 -2.98 -32.24 7.52
N PHE A 408 -1.65 -32.06 7.44
CA PHE A 408 -1.00 -31.30 6.37
C PHE A 408 0.02 -32.18 5.66
N THR A 409 -0.02 -32.17 4.34
CA THR A 409 1.04 -32.70 3.48
C THR A 409 2.29 -31.84 3.61
N LYS A 410 3.46 -32.40 3.25
CA LYS A 410 4.71 -31.63 3.28
C LYS A 410 4.62 -30.34 2.44
N GLN A 411 4.00 -30.41 1.27
CA GLN A 411 3.89 -29.25 0.38
C GLN A 411 3.06 -28.13 1.02
N GLU A 412 1.95 -28.46 1.68
CA GLU A 412 1.13 -27.48 2.40
C GLU A 412 1.89 -26.86 3.58
N ILE A 413 2.70 -27.64 4.29
CA ILE A 413 3.55 -27.12 5.37
C ILE A 413 4.57 -26.12 4.81
N ASP A 414 5.23 -26.46 3.70
CA ASP A 414 6.22 -25.59 3.05
C ASP A 414 5.57 -24.27 2.61
N GLU A 415 4.36 -24.34 2.05
CA GLU A 415 3.56 -23.18 1.64
C GLU A 415 3.15 -22.30 2.82
N ILE A 416 2.62 -22.89 3.91
CA ILE A 416 2.25 -22.17 5.14
C ILE A 416 3.44 -21.37 5.70
N VAL A 417 4.62 -21.98 5.69
CA VAL A 417 5.86 -21.34 6.16
C VAL A 417 6.28 -20.23 5.20
N GLN A 418 6.21 -20.47 3.89
CA GLN A 418 6.61 -19.52 2.85
C GLN A 418 5.72 -18.27 2.81
N ILE A 419 4.41 -18.43 3.00
CA ILE A 419 3.44 -17.32 3.09
C ILE A 419 3.65 -16.49 4.37
N GLY A 420 4.38 -17.03 5.36
CA GLY A 420 4.76 -16.30 6.56
C GLY A 420 3.70 -16.33 7.65
N TYR A 421 2.96 -17.43 7.80
CA TYR A 421 1.95 -17.60 8.86
C TYR A 421 2.52 -17.36 10.27
N LEU A 422 3.79 -17.71 10.50
CA LEU A 422 4.50 -17.43 11.76
C LEU A 422 4.57 -15.92 12.07
N ASN A 423 4.68 -15.06 11.05
CA ASN A 423 4.62 -13.61 11.24
C ASN A 423 3.22 -13.19 11.70
N GLY A 424 2.17 -13.76 11.11
CA GLY A 424 0.78 -13.52 11.53
C GLY A 424 0.54 -13.93 12.99
N LEU A 425 1.04 -15.09 13.40
CA LEU A 425 0.96 -15.56 14.79
C LEU A 425 1.67 -14.59 15.74
N PHE A 426 2.87 -14.12 15.37
CA PHE A 426 3.61 -13.14 16.17
C PHE A 426 2.87 -11.80 16.27
N VAL A 427 2.36 -11.28 15.16
CA VAL A 427 1.59 -10.02 15.11
C VAL A 427 0.35 -10.12 16.00
N LEU A 428 -0.41 -11.21 15.90
CA LEU A 428 -1.59 -11.44 16.72
C LEU A 428 -1.24 -11.48 18.21
N ALA A 429 -0.25 -12.29 18.59
CA ALA A 429 0.17 -12.41 19.99
C ALA A 429 0.71 -11.08 20.55
N ARG A 430 1.48 -10.33 19.75
CA ARG A 430 2.07 -9.06 20.18
C ARG A 430 1.04 -7.93 20.26
N SER A 431 -0.02 -7.99 19.48
CA SER A 431 -1.11 -7.00 19.49
C SER A 431 -1.73 -6.86 20.88
N ILE A 432 -1.83 -7.94 21.65
CA ILE A 432 -2.30 -7.91 23.05
C ILE A 432 -1.44 -6.96 23.91
N GLY A 433 -0.11 -7.10 23.81
CA GLY A 433 0.82 -6.23 24.52
C GLY A 433 0.80 -4.78 24.02
N LEU A 434 0.68 -4.56 22.71
CA LEU A 434 0.58 -3.21 22.12
C LEU A 434 -0.68 -2.48 22.57
N ILE A 435 -1.82 -3.18 22.61
CA ILE A 435 -3.09 -2.65 23.14
C ILE A 435 -2.93 -2.35 24.63
N GLY A 436 -2.34 -3.28 25.40
CA GLY A 436 -2.05 -3.08 26.82
C GLY A 436 -1.21 -1.84 27.09
N HIS A 437 -0.11 -1.64 26.34
CA HIS A 437 0.71 -0.43 26.42
C HIS A 437 -0.08 0.82 26.06
N THR A 438 -0.93 0.77 25.03
CA THR A 438 -1.76 1.91 24.64
C THR A 438 -2.70 2.34 25.77
N PHE A 439 -3.35 1.37 26.44
CA PHE A 439 -4.20 1.66 27.59
C PHE A 439 -3.40 2.14 28.81
N ASP A 440 -2.21 1.58 29.02
CA ASP A 440 -1.33 2.00 30.10
C ASP A 440 -0.89 3.47 29.93
N GLN A 441 -0.43 3.87 28.75
CA GLN A 441 -0.04 5.25 28.45
C GLN A 441 -1.21 6.24 28.63
N LYS A 442 -2.42 5.84 28.20
CA LYS A 442 -3.64 6.63 28.43
C LYS A 442 -3.97 6.76 29.92
N ARG A 443 -3.92 5.67 30.67
CA ARG A 443 -4.17 5.64 32.12
C ARG A 443 -3.16 6.52 32.87
N LEU A 444 -1.89 6.46 32.48
CA LEU A 444 -0.80 7.25 33.05
C LEU A 444 -0.78 8.71 32.58
N LYS A 445 -1.69 9.11 31.67
CA LYS A 445 -1.78 10.46 31.08
C LYS A 445 -0.43 10.96 30.57
N GLN A 446 0.31 10.09 29.89
CA GLN A 446 1.65 10.42 29.41
C GLN A 446 1.58 11.54 28.36
N PRO A 447 2.46 12.55 28.44
CA PRO A 447 2.49 13.66 27.49
C PRO A 447 3.01 13.19 26.13
N LEU A 448 2.89 14.06 25.11
CA LEU A 448 3.46 13.80 23.80
C LEU A 448 4.98 13.59 23.92
N TYR A 449 5.46 12.46 23.40
CA TYR A 449 6.88 12.15 23.38
C TYR A 449 7.57 12.87 22.22
N ARG A 450 8.70 13.53 22.51
CA ARG A 450 9.65 14.06 21.53
C ARG A 450 11.02 13.44 21.80
N HIS A 451 11.63 12.87 20.77
CA HIS A 451 12.94 12.23 20.92
C HIS A 451 14.01 13.28 21.28
N PRO A 452 14.90 13.01 22.24
CA PRO A 452 15.97 13.93 22.62
C PRO A 452 16.90 14.22 21.44
N TRP A 453 17.39 15.45 21.36
CA TRP A 453 18.26 15.86 20.25
C TRP A 453 19.65 15.27 20.36
N GLU A 454 20.14 15.10 21.59
CA GLU A 454 21.41 14.48 21.92
C GLU A 454 21.50 13.01 21.49
N ASP A 455 20.35 12.32 21.37
CA ASP A 455 20.26 10.95 20.87
C ASP A 455 20.21 10.88 19.34
N VAL A 456 20.14 12.03 18.64
CA VAL A 456 20.12 12.11 17.17
C VAL A 456 21.45 12.64 16.67
N LEU A 457 22.19 11.79 15.96
CA LEU A 457 23.37 12.24 15.22
C LEU A 457 22.95 13.02 13.97
N TYR A 458 23.04 14.34 14.04
CA TYR A 458 22.85 15.21 12.88
C TYR A 458 24.14 15.29 12.06
N THR A 459 24.24 14.49 11.00
CA THR A 459 25.35 14.58 10.04
C THR A 459 25.12 15.73 9.08
N LYS A 460 26.13 16.59 8.90
CA LYS A 460 26.13 17.68 7.92
C LYS A 460 26.22 17.15 6.50
#